data_AF-A0A939UG22-F1
#
_entry.id   AF-A0A939UG22-F1
#
_cell.length_a   1.000
_cell.length_b   1.000
_cell.length_c   1.000
_cell.angle_alpha   90.00
_cell.angle_beta   90.00
_cell.angle_gamma   90.00
#
_symmetry.space_group_name_H-M   'P 1'
#
loop_
_entity.id
_entity.type
_entity.pdbx_description
1 polymer ?
#
loop_
_entity_poly.entity_id
_entity_poly.type
_entity_poly.pdbx_seq_one_letter_code
_entity_poly.pdbx_strand_id
1 'polypeptide(L)'
;MLLASLTTGAIVGIAIAAALGGILVALILRTLLCRPKEAPVEPAPTHPIDQAEVTAHIQAAVQCPTVTMSGEYEGRDEPFLAYRAFLEKAYPLLHAKAERTIISGYSLVYYLEGTDPSLKPACFLSHQDVVPAPSVGWDYPPFGGEIHDGFVYGRGALDMKNHMIALLEGVECLLREGKTFARSIYLCFGHDEEVSTSLDGAPKIVEWLQAKGVKLEFVVDEGGSVIDGNQLGIPHPLAMI
;
A
#
# COMPACT_ATOMS: atom_id res chain seq x y z
N MET A 1 23.94 60.51 0.61
CA MET A 1 23.03 61.28 1.49
C MET A 1 21.60 60.70 1.43
N LEU A 2 21.41 59.39 1.63
CA LEU A 2 20.10 58.72 1.48
C LEU A 2 19.84 57.61 2.52
N LEU A 3 20.55 57.65 3.65
CA LEU A 3 20.34 56.75 4.79
C LEU A 3 20.10 57.56 6.07
N ALA A 4 19.28 58.60 5.98
CA ALA A 4 18.76 59.30 7.15
C ALA A 4 17.25 59.02 7.27
N SER A 5 16.87 58.45 8.41
CA SER A 5 15.52 58.15 8.92
C SER A 5 14.71 57.01 8.29
N LEU A 6 15.27 55.81 8.19
CA LEU A 6 14.46 54.59 8.19
C LEU A 6 14.02 54.30 9.62
N THR A 7 12.72 54.16 9.85
CA THR A 7 12.18 53.72 11.13
C THR A 7 12.60 52.27 11.41
N THR A 8 12.66 51.86 12.67
CA THR A 8 12.91 50.46 13.06
C THR A 8 11.98 49.49 12.31
N GLY A 9 10.72 49.87 12.10
CA GLY A 9 9.77 49.10 11.30
C GLY A 9 10.16 48.95 9.83
N ALA A 10 10.73 49.98 9.21
CA ALA A 10 11.20 49.90 7.83
C ALA A 10 12.46 49.01 7.69
N ILE A 11 13.36 49.04 8.68
CA ILE A 11 14.53 48.15 8.73
C ILE A 11 14.09 46.69 8.87
N VAL A 12 13.15 46.42 9.78
CA VAL A 12 12.57 45.08 9.97
C VAL A 12 11.84 44.62 8.70
N GLY A 13 11.07 45.49 8.05
CA GLY A 13 10.37 45.16 6.80
C GLY A 13 11.32 44.80 5.65
N ILE A 14 12.41 45.55 5.48
CA ILE A 14 13.44 45.24 4.48
C ILE A 14 14.13 43.90 4.78
N ALA A 15 14.44 43.64 6.05
CA ALA A 15 15.06 42.38 6.47
C ALA A 15 14.15 41.17 6.19
N ILE A 16 12.85 41.29 6.47
CA ILE A 16 11.85 40.25 6.16
C ILE A 16 11.75 40.04 4.64
N ALA A 17 11.64 41.11 3.85
CA ALA A 17 11.55 41.02 2.40
C ALA A 17 12.80 40.37 1.78
N ALA A 18 14.00 40.71 2.28
CA ALA A 18 15.24 40.09 1.85
C ALA A 18 15.31 38.60 2.21
N ALA A 19 14.87 38.22 3.41
CA ALA A 19 14.80 36.82 3.83
C ALA A 19 13.84 35.99 2.96
N LEU A 20 12.63 36.52 2.71
CA LEU A 20 11.65 35.87 1.83
C LEU A 20 12.16 35.76 0.39
N GLY A 21 12.81 36.81 -0.13
CA GLY A 21 13.45 36.77 -1.45
C GLY A 21 14.56 35.72 -1.53
N GLY A 22 15.39 35.61 -0.49
CA GLY A 22 16.42 34.58 -0.39
C GLY A 22 15.85 33.16 -0.39
N ILE A 23 14.77 32.92 0.36
CA ILE A 23 14.07 31.63 0.37
C ILE A 23 13.50 31.32 -1.01
N LEU A 24 12.84 32.28 -1.66
CA LEU A 24 12.28 32.09 -2.99
C LEU A 24 13.36 31.74 -4.03
N VAL A 25 14.49 32.45 -4.02
CA VAL A 25 15.62 32.16 -4.90
C VAL A 25 16.18 30.76 -4.62
N ALA A 26 16.34 30.39 -3.34
CA ALA A 26 16.82 29.06 -2.97
C ALA A 26 15.85 27.96 -3.43
N LEU A 27 14.54 28.17 -3.33
CA LEU A 27 13.52 27.25 -3.83
C LEU A 27 13.59 27.11 -5.35
N ILE A 28 13.66 28.21 -6.10
CA ILE A 28 13.78 28.19 -7.57
C ILE A 28 15.06 27.46 -7.98
N LEU A 29 16.21 27.80 -7.38
CA LEU A 29 17.48 27.12 -7.65
C LEU A 29 17.39 25.64 -7.33
N ARG A 30 16.82 25.27 -6.18
CA ARG A 30 16.65 23.87 -5.80
C ARG A 30 15.76 23.15 -6.80
N THR A 31 14.62 23.72 -7.22
CA THR A 31 13.75 23.13 -8.24
C THR A 31 14.45 22.92 -9.58
N LEU A 32 15.25 23.89 -10.04
CA LEU A 32 15.98 23.79 -11.30
C LEU A 32 17.14 22.78 -11.24
N LEU A 33 17.76 22.63 -10.07
CA LEU A 33 18.91 21.75 -9.84
C LEU A 33 18.53 20.33 -9.42
N CYS A 34 17.35 20.13 -8.81
CA CYS A 34 16.82 18.81 -8.48
C CYS A 34 16.24 18.17 -9.75
N ARG A 35 17.13 17.67 -10.60
CA ARG A 35 16.74 16.73 -11.64
C ARG A 35 16.77 15.32 -11.04
N PRO A 36 15.64 14.59 -11.05
CA PRO A 36 15.67 13.17 -10.73
C PRO A 36 16.71 12.52 -11.65
N LYS A 37 17.58 11.67 -11.11
CA LYS A 37 18.41 10.84 -11.97
C LYS A 37 17.47 9.90 -12.71
N GLU A 38 17.36 10.07 -14.01
CA GLU A 38 16.76 9.07 -14.88
C GLU A 38 17.69 7.85 -14.83
N ALA A 39 17.30 6.85 -14.04
CA ALA A 39 17.87 5.52 -14.18
C ALA A 39 17.17 4.90 -15.40
N PRO A 40 17.90 4.39 -16.40
CA PRO A 40 17.29 3.57 -17.42
C PRO A 40 16.69 2.33 -16.72
N VAL A 41 15.36 2.29 -16.66
CA VAL A 41 14.63 1.13 -16.14
C VAL A 41 14.28 0.29 -17.35
N GLU A 42 14.93 -0.87 -17.49
CA GLU A 42 14.44 -1.86 -18.43
C GLU A 42 13.03 -2.30 -17.99
N PRO A 43 12.04 -2.31 -18.89
CA PRO A 43 10.71 -2.80 -18.56
C PRO A 43 10.82 -4.21 -17.97
N ALA A 44 10.17 -4.44 -16.83
CA ALA A 44 10.10 -5.77 -16.25
C ALA A 44 9.45 -6.73 -17.26
N PRO A 45 9.91 -8.00 -17.34
CA PRO A 45 9.27 -8.99 -18.19
C PRO A 45 7.80 -9.15 -17.79
N THR A 46 6.93 -9.33 -18.78
CA THR A 46 5.53 -9.65 -18.55
C THR A 46 5.38 -11.14 -18.25
N HIS A 47 4.55 -11.47 -17.27
CA HIS A 47 4.24 -12.85 -16.90
C HIS A 47 2.80 -13.20 -17.31
N PRO A 48 2.51 -14.46 -17.67
CA PRO A 48 1.16 -14.89 -17.99
C PRO A 48 0.30 -14.88 -16.71
N ILE A 49 -0.62 -13.93 -16.64
CA ILE A 49 -1.62 -13.83 -15.58
C ILE A 49 -2.98 -14.11 -16.19
N ASP A 50 -3.73 -15.04 -15.61
CA ASP A 50 -5.10 -15.34 -16.03
C ASP A 50 -6.03 -14.27 -15.46
N GLN A 51 -6.52 -13.39 -16.33
CA GLN A 51 -7.42 -12.30 -15.94
C GLN A 51 -8.70 -12.82 -15.28
N ALA A 52 -9.24 -13.97 -15.70
CA ALA A 52 -10.46 -14.52 -15.11
C ALA A 52 -10.19 -15.04 -13.69
N GLU A 53 -9.03 -15.65 -13.45
CA GLU A 53 -8.59 -16.09 -12.13
C GLU A 53 -8.43 -14.90 -11.17
N VAL A 54 -7.66 -13.87 -11.58
CA VAL A 54 -7.47 -12.65 -10.78
C VAL A 54 -8.80 -11.97 -10.49
N THR A 55 -9.69 -11.90 -11.49
CA THR A 55 -11.03 -11.32 -11.32
C THR A 55 -11.83 -12.10 -10.27
N ALA A 56 -11.83 -13.43 -10.34
CA ALA A 56 -12.52 -14.26 -9.35
C ALA A 56 -11.92 -14.10 -7.94
N HIS A 57 -10.60 -13.95 -7.83
CA HIS A 57 -9.93 -13.75 -6.55
C HIS A 57 -10.24 -12.39 -5.92
N ILE A 58 -10.26 -11.30 -6.69
CA ILE A 58 -10.68 -10.00 -6.14
C ILE A 58 -12.17 -10.00 -5.76
N GLN A 59 -13.05 -10.67 -6.53
CA GLN A 59 -14.45 -10.84 -6.14
C GLN A 59 -14.58 -11.59 -4.81
N ALA A 60 -13.89 -12.72 -4.66
CA ALA A 60 -13.90 -13.51 -3.43
C ALA A 60 -13.33 -12.74 -2.23
N ALA A 61 -12.30 -11.91 -2.46
CA ALA A 61 -11.74 -11.04 -1.44
C ALA A 61 -12.76 -9.98 -0.98
N VAL A 62 -13.44 -9.32 -1.91
CA VAL A 62 -14.51 -8.35 -1.63
C VAL A 62 -15.68 -9.00 -0.90
N GLN A 63 -16.01 -10.25 -1.24
CA GLN A 63 -17.08 -11.02 -0.60
C GLN A 63 -16.80 -11.41 0.86
N CYS A 64 -15.57 -11.23 1.35
CA CYS A 64 -15.23 -11.38 2.77
C CYS A 64 -15.39 -10.01 3.47
N PRO A 65 -16.45 -9.76 4.26
CA PRO A 65 -16.70 -8.46 4.89
C PRO A 65 -15.81 -8.27 6.14
N THR A 66 -14.51 -8.13 5.93
CA THR A 66 -13.47 -7.89 6.95
C THR A 66 -13.55 -6.47 7.52
N VAL A 67 -14.74 -6.04 7.92
CA VAL A 67 -14.91 -4.69 8.48
C VAL A 67 -14.20 -4.62 9.83
N THR A 68 -13.41 -3.57 10.04
CA THR A 68 -12.59 -3.39 11.24
C THR A 68 -13.46 -3.49 12.49
N MET A 69 -13.00 -4.27 13.48
CA MET A 69 -13.69 -4.73 14.69
C MET A 69 -14.16 -3.59 15.62
N SER A 70 -15.00 -2.69 15.13
CA SER A 70 -15.48 -1.51 15.83
C SER A 70 -16.99 -1.36 15.60
N GLY A 71 -17.68 -0.81 16.61
CA GLY A 71 -19.13 -0.63 16.55
C GLY A 71 -19.89 -1.96 16.38
N GLU A 72 -20.73 -2.05 15.35
CA GLU A 72 -21.56 -3.25 15.11
C GLU A 72 -20.79 -4.48 14.58
N TYR A 73 -19.53 -4.29 14.21
CA TYR A 73 -18.62 -5.34 13.72
C TYR A 73 -17.68 -5.87 14.80
N GLU A 74 -17.74 -5.30 16.02
CA GLU A 74 -16.92 -5.73 17.16
C GLU A 74 -17.14 -7.22 17.49
N GLY A 75 -16.05 -7.95 17.68
CA GLY A 75 -16.06 -9.39 18.03
C GLY A 75 -16.44 -10.34 16.89
N ARG A 76 -16.41 -9.90 15.62
CA ARG A 76 -16.72 -10.75 14.46
C ARG A 76 -15.46 -11.34 13.82
N ASP A 77 -15.04 -12.50 14.30
CA ASP A 77 -13.84 -13.14 13.76
C ASP A 77 -14.08 -13.82 12.39
N GLU A 78 -15.31 -14.27 12.15
CA GLU A 78 -15.66 -15.11 11.00
C GLU A 78 -15.18 -14.53 9.65
N PRO A 79 -15.38 -13.25 9.31
CA PRO A 79 -14.94 -12.71 8.03
C PRO A 79 -13.43 -12.78 7.82
N PHE A 80 -12.64 -12.54 8.87
CA PHE A 80 -11.17 -12.61 8.80
C PHE A 80 -10.69 -14.06 8.68
N LEU A 81 -11.34 -14.99 9.38
CA LEU A 81 -11.04 -16.42 9.25
C LEU A 81 -11.43 -16.96 7.87
N ALA A 82 -12.58 -16.53 7.34
CA ALA A 82 -13.01 -16.87 5.99
C ALA A 82 -12.05 -16.30 4.94
N TYR A 83 -11.60 -15.05 5.12
CA TYR A 83 -10.64 -14.43 4.21
C TYR A 83 -9.31 -15.19 4.22
N ARG A 84 -8.78 -15.54 5.39
CA ARG A 84 -7.59 -16.40 5.51
C ARG A 84 -7.77 -17.74 4.79
N ALA A 85 -8.90 -18.42 4.99
CA ALA A 85 -9.17 -19.70 4.34
C ALA A 85 -9.24 -19.58 2.81
N PHE A 86 -9.80 -18.46 2.32
CA PHE A 86 -9.75 -18.11 0.90
C PHE A 86 -8.30 -17.96 0.41
N LEU A 87 -7.46 -17.18 1.10
CA LEU A 87 -6.07 -16.98 0.70
C LEU A 87 -5.27 -18.30 0.68
N GLU A 88 -5.49 -19.18 1.66
CA GLU A 88 -4.87 -20.52 1.70
C GLU A 88 -5.23 -21.37 0.48
N LYS A 89 -6.49 -21.27 0.04
CA LYS A 89 -6.99 -22.01 -1.13
C LYS A 89 -6.51 -21.40 -2.46
N ALA A 90 -6.51 -20.07 -2.55
CA ALA A 90 -6.19 -19.35 -3.78
C ALA A 90 -4.69 -19.33 -4.10
N TYR A 91 -3.83 -19.31 -3.07
CA TYR A 91 -2.37 -19.18 -3.22
C TYR A 91 -1.62 -20.37 -2.61
N PRO A 92 -1.81 -21.60 -3.13
CA PRO A 92 -1.25 -22.80 -2.53
C PRO A 92 0.28 -22.87 -2.59
N LEU A 93 0.95 -22.34 -3.63
CA LEU A 93 2.40 -22.38 -3.71
C LEU A 93 3.04 -21.43 -2.70
N LEU A 94 2.48 -20.24 -2.52
CA LEU A 94 2.89 -19.33 -1.45
C LEU A 94 2.77 -20.03 -0.09
N HIS A 95 1.61 -20.64 0.21
CA HIS A 95 1.39 -21.31 1.49
C HIS A 95 2.25 -22.57 1.69
N ALA A 96 2.69 -23.21 0.61
CA ALA A 96 3.61 -24.34 0.68
C ALA A 96 5.08 -23.91 0.85
N LYS A 97 5.46 -22.73 0.37
CA LYS A 97 6.87 -22.28 0.31
C LYS A 97 7.26 -21.22 1.32
N ALA A 98 6.31 -20.41 1.78
CA ALA A 98 6.57 -19.37 2.76
C ALA A 98 6.39 -19.89 4.19
N GLU A 99 7.24 -19.42 5.10
CA GLU A 99 6.93 -19.51 6.53
C GLU A 99 5.81 -18.51 6.85
N ARG A 100 4.72 -19.00 7.42
CA ARG A 100 3.58 -18.16 7.81
C ARG A 100 3.52 -17.97 9.32
N THR A 101 3.44 -16.72 9.74
CA THR A 101 3.18 -16.33 11.13
C THR A 101 1.85 -15.58 11.22
N ILE A 102 1.05 -15.89 12.22
CA ILE A 102 -0.19 -15.18 12.55
C ILE A 102 0.07 -14.33 13.80
N ILE A 103 -0.22 -13.03 13.72
CA ILE A 103 -0.02 -12.06 14.80
C ILE A 103 -1.39 -11.55 15.25
N SER A 104 -1.58 -11.42 16.56
CA SER A 104 -2.84 -10.93 17.17
C SER A 104 -4.08 -11.72 16.73
N GLY A 105 -3.92 -12.97 16.30
CA GLY A 105 -5.01 -13.83 15.83
C GLY A 105 -5.44 -13.62 14.37
N TYR A 106 -5.16 -12.47 13.76
CA TYR A 106 -5.68 -12.10 12.42
C TYR A 106 -4.61 -11.66 11.42
N SER A 107 -3.65 -10.81 11.81
CA SER A 107 -2.57 -10.33 10.92
C SER A 107 -1.76 -11.49 10.36
N LEU A 108 -1.42 -11.40 9.07
CA LEU A 108 -0.68 -12.44 8.37
C LEU A 108 0.71 -11.94 8.00
N VAL A 109 1.74 -12.70 8.34
CA VAL A 109 3.11 -12.47 7.86
C VAL A 109 3.56 -13.71 7.11
N TYR A 110 3.93 -13.53 5.84
CA TYR A 110 4.57 -14.55 5.02
C TYR A 110 6.03 -14.19 4.81
N TYR A 111 6.93 -15.13 5.06
CA TYR A 111 8.35 -14.99 4.80
C TYR A 111 8.79 -15.99 3.73
N LEU A 112 9.23 -15.46 2.59
CA LEU A 112 9.87 -16.21 1.51
C LEU A 112 11.37 -16.02 1.61
N GLU A 113 12.10 -17.11 1.83
CA GLU A 113 13.56 -17.09 1.92
C GLU A 113 14.18 -16.79 0.54
N GLY A 114 15.09 -15.82 0.50
CA GLY A 114 15.89 -15.49 -0.67
C GLY A 114 17.16 -16.32 -0.77
N THR A 115 17.76 -16.35 -1.95
CA THR A 115 18.98 -17.13 -2.21
C THR A 115 20.27 -16.48 -1.71
N ASP A 116 20.27 -15.17 -1.45
CA ASP A 116 21.42 -14.42 -0.95
C ASP A 116 21.14 -13.83 0.44
N PRO A 117 21.63 -14.45 1.52
CA PRO A 117 21.41 -14.00 2.89
C PRO A 117 22.16 -12.71 3.24
N SER A 118 23.07 -12.23 2.38
CA SER A 118 23.76 -10.95 2.59
C SER A 118 22.88 -9.75 2.26
N LEU A 119 21.82 -9.96 1.48
CA LEU A 119 20.91 -8.90 1.08
C LEU A 119 19.82 -8.70 2.13
N LYS A 120 19.56 -7.44 2.48
CA LYS A 120 18.42 -7.10 3.35
C LYS A 120 17.09 -7.48 2.66
N PRO A 121 16.12 -8.03 3.38
CA PRO A 121 14.81 -8.39 2.82
C PRO A 121 14.01 -7.18 2.32
N ALA A 122 13.14 -7.41 1.35
CA ALA A 122 12.09 -6.48 0.96
C ALA A 122 10.81 -6.75 1.76
N CYS A 123 10.00 -5.72 2.01
CA CYS A 123 8.70 -5.87 2.67
C CYS A 123 7.60 -5.26 1.80
N PHE A 124 6.55 -6.03 1.56
CA PHE A 124 5.32 -5.56 0.94
C PHE A 124 4.21 -5.64 1.99
N LEU A 125 3.58 -4.51 2.22
CA LEU A 125 2.51 -4.34 3.17
C LEU A 125 1.16 -4.36 2.46
N SER A 126 0.14 -4.68 3.23
CA SER A 126 -1.25 -4.42 2.91
C SER A 126 -2.07 -4.49 4.19
N HIS A 127 -3.34 -4.10 4.15
CA HIS A 127 -4.29 -4.36 5.21
C HIS A 127 -5.46 -5.21 4.70
N GLN A 128 -6.00 -6.03 5.59
CA GLN A 128 -7.10 -6.94 5.30
C GLN A 128 -8.45 -6.30 5.55
N ASP A 129 -8.50 -5.34 6.46
CA ASP A 129 -9.72 -4.73 6.91
C ASP A 129 -10.24 -3.66 5.95
N VAL A 130 -11.46 -3.21 6.19
CA VAL A 130 -12.13 -2.22 5.36
C VAL A 130 -13.04 -1.37 6.23
N VAL A 131 -13.26 -0.10 5.87
CA VAL A 131 -14.31 0.69 6.54
C VAL A 131 -15.72 0.09 6.35
N PRO A 132 -16.66 0.39 7.26
CA PRO A 132 -18.07 0.02 7.11
C PRO A 132 -18.67 0.44 5.76
N ALA A 133 -19.58 -0.37 5.24
CA ALA A 133 -20.27 -0.12 3.98
C ALA A 133 -21.77 -0.44 4.12
N PRO A 134 -22.59 0.48 4.65
CA PRO A 134 -24.04 0.31 4.64
C PRO A 134 -24.53 0.27 3.19
N SER A 135 -25.56 -0.53 2.90
CA SER A 135 -26.08 -0.67 1.52
C SER A 135 -26.65 0.62 0.94
N VAL A 136 -27.00 1.59 1.79
CA VAL A 136 -27.50 2.90 1.35
C VAL A 136 -26.41 3.65 0.60
N GLY A 137 -26.72 4.08 -0.62
CA GLY A 137 -25.80 4.85 -1.48
C GLY A 137 -24.89 4.00 -2.35
N TRP A 138 -25.04 2.67 -2.32
CA TRP A 138 -24.39 1.78 -3.28
C TRP A 138 -25.35 1.37 -4.40
N ASP A 139 -24.86 1.38 -5.63
CA ASP A 139 -25.59 0.85 -6.78
C ASP A 139 -25.69 -0.68 -6.75
N TYR A 140 -24.71 -1.35 -6.14
CA TYR A 140 -24.60 -2.81 -6.00
C TYR A 140 -24.23 -3.19 -4.56
N PRO A 141 -24.57 -4.41 -4.08
CA PRO A 141 -24.21 -4.84 -2.74
C PRO A 141 -22.71 -4.65 -2.43
N PRO A 142 -22.33 -3.94 -1.35
CA PRO A 142 -20.94 -3.55 -1.10
C PRO A 142 -19.99 -4.73 -0.91
N PHE A 143 -20.51 -5.88 -0.46
CA PHE A 143 -19.74 -7.12 -0.32
C PHE A 143 -20.21 -8.20 -1.31
N GLY A 144 -20.84 -7.79 -2.42
CA GLY A 144 -21.28 -8.70 -3.48
C GLY A 144 -20.16 -9.09 -4.45
N GLY A 145 -19.18 -8.21 -4.66
CA GLY A 145 -18.14 -8.39 -5.67
C GLY A 145 -18.71 -8.48 -7.08
N GLU A 146 -19.73 -7.68 -7.40
CA GLU A 146 -20.41 -7.75 -8.70
C GLU A 146 -19.55 -7.11 -9.80
N ILE A 147 -19.66 -7.61 -11.03
CA ILE A 147 -18.95 -7.06 -12.19
C ILE A 147 -19.96 -6.33 -13.06
N HIS A 148 -19.74 -5.03 -13.27
CA HIS A 148 -20.52 -4.21 -14.18
C HIS A 148 -19.58 -3.35 -15.03
N ASP A 149 -19.81 -3.30 -16.33
CA ASP A 149 -19.03 -2.51 -17.30
C ASP A 149 -17.50 -2.71 -17.22
N GLY A 150 -17.06 -3.92 -16.84
CA GLY A 150 -15.64 -4.26 -16.71
C GLY A 150 -15.01 -3.86 -15.37
N PHE A 151 -15.80 -3.38 -14.41
CA PHE A 151 -15.36 -3.01 -13.07
C PHE A 151 -15.90 -3.99 -12.03
N VAL A 152 -15.07 -4.33 -11.04
CA VAL A 152 -15.51 -5.06 -9.85
C VAL A 152 -15.99 -4.04 -8.82
N TYR A 153 -17.26 -4.12 -8.44
CA TYR A 153 -17.87 -3.26 -7.44
C TYR A 153 -17.85 -3.92 -6.07
N GLY A 154 -17.28 -3.20 -5.09
CA GLY A 154 -17.43 -3.53 -3.68
C GLY A 154 -16.44 -2.81 -2.75
N ARG A 155 -16.76 -2.80 -1.46
CA ARG A 155 -15.90 -2.29 -0.39
C ARG A 155 -14.66 -3.18 -0.29
N GLY A 156 -13.50 -2.54 -0.27
CA GLY A 156 -12.21 -3.24 -0.33
C GLY A 156 -11.61 -3.30 -1.73
N ALA A 157 -12.40 -3.08 -2.80
CA ALA A 157 -11.93 -3.31 -4.17
C ALA A 157 -10.80 -2.35 -4.60
N LEU A 158 -10.76 -1.13 -4.06
CA LEU A 158 -9.65 -0.18 -4.31
C LEU A 158 -8.74 0.02 -3.10
N ASP A 159 -9.30 -0.10 -1.90
CA ASP A 159 -8.63 0.15 -0.62
C ASP A 159 -8.88 -1.04 0.31
N MET A 160 -7.93 -1.96 0.43
CA MET A 160 -6.79 -2.13 -0.49
C MET A 160 -6.63 -3.57 -1.00
N LYS A 161 -7.74 -4.32 -1.06
CA LYS A 161 -7.71 -5.74 -1.47
C LYS A 161 -7.19 -5.93 -2.89
N ASN A 162 -7.37 -4.97 -3.79
CA ASN A 162 -6.70 -4.99 -5.11
C ASN A 162 -5.17 -5.12 -4.99
N HIS A 163 -4.54 -4.32 -4.14
CA HIS A 163 -3.09 -4.34 -3.95
C HIS A 163 -2.65 -5.68 -3.36
N MET A 164 -3.35 -6.14 -2.32
CA MET A 164 -3.08 -7.43 -1.70
C MET A 164 -3.17 -8.59 -2.71
N ILE A 165 -4.26 -8.64 -3.48
CA ILE A 165 -4.48 -9.67 -4.51
C ILE A 165 -3.41 -9.55 -5.61
N ALA A 166 -3.07 -8.35 -6.08
CA ALA A 166 -2.04 -8.17 -7.10
C ALA A 166 -0.66 -8.67 -6.62
N LEU A 167 -0.28 -8.40 -5.36
CA LEU A 167 0.96 -8.93 -4.78
C LEU A 167 0.95 -10.46 -4.74
N LEU A 168 -0.14 -11.06 -4.27
CA LEU A 168 -0.26 -12.50 -4.10
C LEU A 168 -0.28 -13.22 -5.45
N GLU A 169 -0.97 -12.69 -6.45
CA GLU A 169 -0.98 -13.20 -7.82
C GLU A 169 0.40 -13.14 -8.47
N GLY A 170 1.11 -12.02 -8.30
CA GLY A 170 2.47 -11.86 -8.80
C GLY A 170 3.42 -12.89 -8.17
N VAL A 171 3.35 -13.06 -6.85
CA VAL A 171 4.18 -14.04 -6.14
C VAL A 171 3.83 -15.47 -6.55
N GLU A 172 2.56 -15.85 -6.54
CA GLU A 172 2.09 -17.19 -6.92
C GLU A 172 2.48 -17.52 -8.37
N CYS A 173 2.35 -16.56 -9.30
CA CYS A 173 2.76 -16.72 -10.69
C CYS A 173 4.28 -16.97 -10.80
N LEU A 174 5.11 -16.17 -10.13
CA LEU A 174 6.57 -16.36 -10.14
C LEU A 174 6.97 -17.70 -9.50
N LEU A 175 6.29 -18.12 -8.44
CA LEU A 175 6.53 -19.43 -7.83
C LEU A 175 6.12 -20.58 -8.75
N ARG A 176 5.04 -20.42 -9.53
CA ARG A 176 4.58 -21.40 -10.54
C ARG A 176 5.57 -21.55 -11.68
N GLU A 177 6.23 -20.47 -12.07
CA GLU A 177 7.36 -20.47 -13.02
C GLU A 177 8.66 -21.04 -12.42
N GLY A 178 8.67 -21.42 -11.14
CA GLY A 178 9.85 -21.93 -10.45
C GLY A 178 10.92 -20.87 -10.16
N LYS A 179 10.55 -19.58 -10.18
CA LYS A 179 11.47 -18.48 -9.87
C LYS A 179 11.85 -18.49 -8.39
N THR A 180 13.06 -17.99 -8.13
CA THR A 180 13.57 -17.72 -6.80
C THR A 180 13.96 -16.25 -6.70
N PHE A 181 13.92 -15.69 -5.49
CA PHE A 181 14.25 -14.30 -5.23
C PHE A 181 15.65 -14.19 -4.66
N ALA A 182 16.45 -13.21 -5.11
CA ALA A 182 17.77 -12.98 -4.54
C ALA A 182 17.67 -12.54 -3.07
N ARG A 183 16.77 -11.60 -2.80
CA ARG A 183 16.45 -11.12 -1.45
C ARG A 183 15.29 -11.91 -0.88
N SER A 184 15.28 -12.12 0.43
CA SER A 184 14.08 -12.60 1.10
C SER A 184 12.96 -11.56 1.00
N ILE A 185 11.72 -12.02 1.03
CA ILE A 185 10.52 -11.20 0.92
C ILE A 185 9.65 -11.42 2.15
N TYR A 186 9.25 -10.33 2.79
CA TYR A 186 8.15 -10.31 3.74
C TYR A 186 6.90 -9.78 3.05
N LEU A 187 5.80 -10.51 3.20
CA LEU A 187 4.46 -10.01 2.93
C LEU A 187 3.75 -9.85 4.28
N CYS A 188 3.44 -8.63 4.68
CA CYS A 188 2.93 -8.31 6.01
C CYS A 188 1.55 -7.65 5.88
N PHE A 189 0.51 -8.38 6.27
CA PHE A 189 -0.87 -7.98 6.10
C PHE A 189 -1.54 -7.69 7.45
N GLY A 190 -1.75 -6.40 7.74
CA GLY A 190 -2.47 -5.91 8.92
C GLY A 190 -3.95 -6.27 8.89
N HIS A 191 -4.67 -6.07 10.00
CA HIS A 191 -6.10 -6.41 10.10
C HIS A 191 -6.95 -5.31 10.73
N ASP A 192 -6.37 -4.15 11.01
CA ASP A 192 -7.00 -3.07 11.75
C ASP A 192 -6.49 -1.68 11.32
N GLU A 193 -6.05 -1.50 10.08
CA GLU A 193 -5.49 -0.21 9.60
C GLU A 193 -6.51 0.92 9.64
N GLU A 194 -7.76 0.63 9.26
CA GLU A 194 -8.81 1.62 8.97
C GLU A 194 -9.34 2.33 10.24
N VAL A 195 -8.85 1.93 11.41
CA VAL A 195 -9.12 2.61 12.68
C VAL A 195 -7.86 3.32 13.16
N SER A 196 -7.94 4.65 13.25
CA SER A 196 -6.82 5.53 13.64
C SER A 196 -6.23 5.28 15.04
N THR A 197 -6.85 4.41 15.84
CA THR A 197 -6.40 4.00 17.18
C THR A 197 -5.89 2.56 17.24
N SER A 198 -5.78 1.87 16.10
CA SER A 198 -5.30 0.49 16.06
C SER A 198 -3.87 0.36 16.59
N LEU A 199 -3.65 -0.69 17.36
CA LEU A 199 -2.35 -1.06 17.90
C LEU A 199 -2.01 -2.54 17.71
N ASP A 200 -2.89 -3.35 17.12
CA ASP A 200 -2.79 -4.80 17.13
C ASP A 200 -2.39 -5.41 15.77
N GLY A 201 -2.54 -4.66 14.67
CA GLY A 201 -2.05 -5.03 13.34
C GLY A 201 -0.60 -4.65 13.08
N ALA A 202 -0.38 -3.60 12.28
CA ALA A 202 0.95 -3.20 11.83
C ALA A 202 1.94 -2.94 12.99
N PRO A 203 1.57 -2.29 14.10
CA PRO A 203 2.48 -2.09 15.23
C PRO A 203 2.99 -3.42 15.83
N LYS A 204 2.15 -4.45 15.93
CA LYS A 204 2.58 -5.78 16.42
C LYS A 204 3.45 -6.53 15.43
N ILE A 205 3.22 -6.37 14.13
CA ILE A 205 4.13 -6.88 13.10
C ILE A 205 5.51 -6.22 13.26
N VAL A 206 5.56 -4.90 13.49
CA VAL A 206 6.82 -4.17 13.72
C VAL A 206 7.53 -4.67 14.98
N GLU A 207 6.82 -4.80 16.11
CA GLU A 207 7.38 -5.37 17.35
C GLU A 207 7.99 -6.76 17.11
N TRP A 208 7.29 -7.62 16.37
CA TRP A 208 7.74 -8.96 16.03
C TRP A 208 9.00 -8.95 15.13
N LEU A 209 9.04 -8.09 14.10
CA LEU A 209 10.22 -7.92 13.24
C LEU A 209 11.43 -7.40 14.01
N GLN A 210 11.22 -6.44 14.91
CA GLN A 210 12.25 -5.87 15.77
C GLN A 210 12.82 -6.91 16.74
N ALA A 211 11.96 -7.72 17.36
CA ALA A 211 12.38 -8.81 18.25
C ALA A 211 13.26 -9.85 17.53
N LYS A 212 13.07 -10.02 16.22
CA LYS A 212 13.91 -10.87 15.36
C LYS A 212 15.15 -10.17 14.80
N GLY A 213 15.33 -8.87 15.07
CA GLY A 213 16.44 -8.08 14.54
C GLY A 213 16.38 -7.89 13.02
N VAL A 214 15.21 -8.02 12.40
CA VAL A 214 15.04 -7.86 10.95
C VAL A 214 15.29 -6.41 10.55
N LYS A 215 16.11 -6.20 9.52
CA LYS A 215 16.36 -4.90 8.90
C LYS A 215 15.97 -4.97 7.44
N LEU A 216 14.91 -4.24 7.08
CA LEU A 216 14.37 -4.20 5.73
C LEU A 216 15.19 -3.26 4.84
N GLU A 217 15.31 -3.58 3.56
CA GLU A 217 15.88 -2.70 2.54
C GLU A 217 14.90 -1.57 2.21
N PHE A 218 13.66 -1.95 1.95
CA PHE A 218 12.56 -1.05 1.61
C PHE A 218 11.23 -1.67 2.04
N VAL A 219 10.22 -0.81 2.06
CA VAL A 219 8.83 -1.15 2.33
C VAL A 219 7.97 -0.54 1.21
N VAL A 220 7.00 -1.28 0.73
CA VAL A 220 5.95 -0.81 -0.19
C VAL A 220 4.60 -1.10 0.45
N ASP A 221 3.68 -0.14 0.42
CA ASP A 221 2.31 -0.26 0.92
C ASP A 221 1.34 0.35 -0.10
N GLU A 222 0.07 0.55 0.29
CA GLU A 222 -0.90 1.28 -0.53
C GLU A 222 -0.41 2.65 -0.98
N GLY A 223 -0.93 3.06 -2.13
CA GLY A 223 -0.89 4.43 -2.60
C GLY A 223 -2.30 5.02 -2.57
N GLY A 224 -2.57 5.96 -3.46
CA GLY A 224 -3.92 6.45 -3.71
C GLY A 224 -4.52 5.90 -5.01
N SER A 225 -5.60 6.54 -5.45
CA SER A 225 -6.27 6.18 -6.70
C SER A 225 -5.52 6.69 -7.93
N VAL A 226 -5.77 6.05 -9.08
CA VAL A 226 -5.47 6.66 -10.38
C VAL A 226 -6.53 7.71 -10.66
N ILE A 227 -6.12 8.97 -10.72
CA ILE A 227 -7.02 10.11 -10.97
C ILE A 227 -6.84 10.65 -12.39
N ASP A 228 -7.84 11.37 -12.88
CA ASP A 228 -7.68 12.18 -14.09
C ASP A 228 -6.69 13.32 -13.79
N GLY A 229 -5.47 13.21 -14.33
CA GLY A 229 -4.41 14.19 -14.14
C GLY A 229 -4.76 15.58 -14.67
N ASN A 230 -5.78 15.72 -15.55
CA ASN A 230 -6.22 17.01 -16.04
C ASN A 230 -6.69 17.94 -14.90
N GLN A 231 -7.21 17.36 -13.82
CA GLN A 231 -7.57 18.11 -12.61
C GLN A 231 -6.38 18.83 -11.97
N LEU A 232 -5.16 18.37 -12.27
CA LEU A 232 -3.89 18.92 -11.79
C LEU A 232 -3.01 19.48 -12.93
N GLY A 233 -3.56 19.63 -14.14
CA GLY A 233 -2.83 20.13 -15.32
C GLY A 233 -1.87 19.12 -15.96
N ILE A 234 -2.01 17.82 -15.67
CA ILE A 234 -1.20 16.74 -16.23
C ILE A 234 -2.04 16.01 -17.30
N PRO A 235 -1.61 15.94 -18.57
CA PRO A 235 -2.45 15.45 -19.67
C PRO A 235 -2.60 13.91 -19.73
N HIS A 236 -2.32 13.21 -18.62
CA HIS A 236 -2.34 11.75 -18.51
C HIS A 236 -2.94 11.33 -17.15
N PRO A 237 -3.50 10.11 -17.03
CA PRO A 237 -3.89 9.56 -15.74
C PRO A 237 -2.71 9.61 -14.75
N LEU A 238 -2.99 10.06 -13.53
CA LEU A 238 -1.99 10.19 -12.48
C LEU A 238 -2.27 9.13 -11.41
N ALA A 239 -1.33 8.21 -11.22
CA ALA A 239 -1.34 7.35 -10.04
C ALA A 239 -0.88 8.18 -8.84
N MET A 240 -1.75 8.31 -7.84
CA MET A 240 -1.35 8.79 -6.52
C MET A 240 -0.59 7.65 -5.83
N ILE A 241 0.67 7.87 -5.45
CA ILE A 241 1.54 6.89 -4.78
C ILE A 241 2.08 7.54 -3.52
#